data_AF-A0A1C0SU23-F1
#
_entry.id   AF-A0A1C0SU23-F1
#
_cell.length_a   1.000
_cell.length_b   1.000
_cell.length_c   1.000
_cell.angle_alpha   90.00
_cell.angle_beta   90.00
_cell.angle_gamma   90.00
#
_symmetry.space_group_name_H-M   'P 1'
#
loop_
_entity.id
_entity.type
_entity.pdbx_description
1 polymer ?
#
loop_
_entity_poly.entity_id
_entity_poly.type
_entity_poly.pdbx_seq_one_letter_code
_entity_poly.pdbx_strand_id
1 'polypeptide(L)'
;MPFCNTRGAFAVIATTAAVALTGCASTAMKNYIGQPVESVIIDYGPPTAVLDLGWDQRAYQWRKISTNVVSGSTSGEIRDTRRGQRYEEFVTPGYVEEQECFYTFYARKQGGRWYVTNFRQPKLECE
;
A
#
# COMPACT_ATOMS: atom_id res chain seq x y z
N MET A 1 -19.39 -1.39 56.54
CA MET A 1 -18.71 -0.08 56.54
C MET A 1 -17.54 -0.16 57.50
N PRO A 2 -16.37 0.50 57.30
CA PRO A 2 -16.08 1.57 56.36
C PRO A 2 -14.84 1.33 55.46
N PHE A 3 -14.66 2.31 54.58
CA PHE A 3 -13.69 2.47 53.48
C PHE A 3 -12.23 2.64 53.92
N CYS A 4 -11.30 2.22 53.05
CA CYS A 4 -10.14 3.04 52.72
C CYS A 4 -9.63 2.71 51.31
N ASN A 5 -9.40 3.75 50.52
CA ASN A 5 -9.02 3.73 49.12
C ASN A 5 -7.49 3.66 48.97
N THR A 6 -7.08 3.30 47.77
CA THR A 6 -5.81 3.59 47.06
C THR A 6 -4.71 2.52 47.04
N ARG A 7 -4.42 2.13 45.79
CA ARG A 7 -3.13 1.74 45.18
C ARG A 7 -2.88 0.26 44.92
N GLY A 8 -2.95 -0.05 43.62
CA GLY A 8 -2.35 -1.23 43.01
C GLY A 8 -3.19 -2.49 43.20
N ALA A 9 -3.32 -3.39 42.26
CA ALA A 9 -2.78 -3.50 40.93
C ALA A 9 -3.55 -4.65 40.25
N PHE A 10 -3.41 -4.77 38.93
CA PHE A 10 -3.74 -5.97 38.15
C PHE A 10 -5.23 -6.36 38.06
N ALA A 11 -5.88 -5.79 37.06
CA ALA A 11 -6.92 -6.49 36.29
C ALA A 11 -6.71 -6.11 34.81
N VAL A 12 -5.80 -6.80 34.14
CA VAL A 12 -6.12 -7.92 33.23
C VAL A 12 -6.47 -7.40 31.82
N ILE A 13 -5.44 -7.49 30.96
CA ILE A 13 -5.50 -7.94 29.56
C ILE A 13 -6.25 -6.98 28.62
N ALA A 14 -5.55 -5.95 28.12
CA ALA A 14 -4.89 -6.02 26.81
C ALA A 14 -5.86 -6.39 25.68
N THR A 15 -6.77 -5.47 25.37
CA THR A 15 -7.33 -5.31 24.03
C THR A 15 -6.18 -4.97 23.07
N THR A 16 -5.45 -5.99 22.64
CA THR A 16 -4.55 -5.92 21.50
C THR A 16 -5.37 -5.49 20.30
N ALA A 17 -5.27 -4.20 19.98
CA ALA A 17 -5.63 -3.67 18.69
C ALA A 17 -4.85 -4.47 17.64
N ALA A 18 -5.54 -5.40 16.98
CA ALA A 18 -5.08 -6.01 15.74
C ALA A 18 -5.12 -4.91 14.66
N VAL A 19 -4.15 -4.00 14.73
CA VAL A 19 -3.80 -3.14 13.61
C VAL A 19 -3.19 -4.09 12.59
N ALA A 20 -4.03 -4.55 11.67
CA ALA A 20 -3.58 -5.17 10.45
C ALA A 20 -2.55 -4.23 9.83
N LEU A 21 -1.28 -4.64 9.82
CA LEU A 21 -0.21 -4.00 9.09
C LEU A 21 -0.47 -4.22 7.59
N THR A 22 -1.52 -3.59 7.05
CA THR A 22 -1.50 -3.20 5.64
C THR A 22 -0.49 -2.07 5.58
N GLY A 23 0.79 -2.43 5.51
CA GLY A 23 1.87 -1.46 5.40
C GLY A 23 1.72 -0.76 4.07
N CYS A 24 1.17 0.46 4.10
CA CYS A 24 1.12 1.33 2.93
C CYS A 24 2.51 1.34 2.29
N ALA A 25 2.60 1.12 0.98
CA ALA A 25 3.89 1.09 0.29
C ALA A 25 4.71 2.37 0.54
N SER A 26 4.03 3.51 0.70
CA SER A 26 4.62 4.79 1.10
C SER A 26 5.33 4.76 2.46
N THR A 27 4.81 3.99 3.43
CA THR A 27 5.43 3.80 4.75
C THR A 27 6.68 2.93 4.65
N ALA A 28 6.65 1.88 3.83
CA ALA A 28 7.83 1.06 3.58
C ALA A 28 8.96 1.87 2.92
N MET A 29 8.64 2.70 1.91
CA MET A 29 9.62 3.57 1.25
C MET A 29 10.28 4.56 2.21
N LYS A 30 9.52 5.12 3.16
CA LYS A 30 10.04 6.08 4.13
C LYS A 30 11.16 5.50 5.00
N ASN A 31 11.14 4.20 5.28
CA ASN A 31 12.16 3.53 6.10
C ASN A 31 13.55 3.50 5.45
N TYR A 32 13.63 3.68 4.12
CA TYR A 32 14.91 3.72 3.41
C TYR A 32 15.57 5.09 3.42
N ILE A 33 14.88 6.16 3.86
CA ILE A 33 15.48 7.50 3.94
C ILE A 33 16.68 7.48 4.89
N GLY A 34 17.82 7.99 4.42
CA GLY A 34 19.10 7.99 5.13
C GLY A 34 19.91 6.71 4.96
N GLN A 35 19.35 5.67 4.33
CA GLN A 35 20.08 4.45 4.03
C GLN A 35 20.80 4.52 2.69
N PRO A 36 21.88 3.73 2.51
CA PRO A 36 22.49 3.52 1.19
C PRO A 36 21.47 2.96 0.20
N VAL A 37 21.49 3.40 -1.06
CA VAL A 37 20.59 2.88 -2.11
C VAL A 37 20.73 1.37 -2.30
N GLU A 38 21.90 0.82 -1.96
CA GLU A 38 22.16 -0.61 -1.98
C GLU A 38 21.21 -1.40 -1.08
N SER A 39 20.67 -0.84 0.02
CA SER A 39 19.68 -1.55 0.84
C SER A 39 18.37 -1.77 0.07
N VAL A 40 17.89 -0.76 -0.66
CA VAL A 40 16.71 -0.88 -1.53
C VAL A 40 16.96 -1.91 -2.64
N ILE A 41 18.15 -1.91 -3.22
CA ILE A 41 18.54 -2.84 -4.29
C ILE A 41 18.63 -4.28 -3.77
N ILE A 42 19.10 -4.49 -2.54
CA ILE A 42 19.15 -5.82 -1.92
C ILE A 42 17.73 -6.36 -1.70
N ASP A 43 16.81 -5.52 -1.25
CA ASP A 43 15.44 -5.94 -0.92
C ASP A 43 14.56 -6.14 -2.17
N TYR A 44 14.66 -5.25 -3.17
CA TYR A 44 13.77 -5.23 -4.33
C TYR A 44 14.44 -5.60 -5.65
N GLY A 45 15.73 -5.87 -5.64
CA GLY A 45 16.52 -6.12 -6.84
C GLY A 45 16.90 -4.83 -7.59
N PRO A 46 17.49 -4.98 -8.79
CA PRO A 46 17.99 -3.85 -9.55
C PRO A 46 16.85 -2.90 -9.98
N PRO A 47 17.09 -1.58 -10.00
CA PRO A 47 16.11 -0.61 -10.47
C PRO A 47 15.82 -0.84 -11.95
N THR A 48 14.57 -0.60 -12.36
CA THR A 48 14.14 -0.60 -13.76
C THR A 48 14.79 0.55 -14.54
N ALA A 49 14.93 1.71 -13.89
CA ALA A 49 15.58 2.87 -14.48
C ALA A 49 16.36 3.67 -13.43
N VAL A 50 17.48 4.25 -13.87
CA VAL A 50 18.27 5.21 -13.09
C VAL A 50 18.33 6.50 -13.88
N LEU A 51 17.87 7.58 -13.28
CA LEU A 51 17.78 8.91 -13.87
C LEU A 51 18.77 9.83 -13.15
N ASP A 52 19.76 10.36 -13.87
CA ASP A 52 20.66 11.39 -13.34
C ASP A 52 19.91 12.74 -13.34
N LEU A 53 19.70 13.31 -12.14
CA LEU A 53 18.97 14.58 -11.95
C LEU A 53 19.89 15.81 -11.94
N GLY A 54 21.21 15.60 -12.01
CA GLY A 54 22.22 16.64 -11.86
C GLY A 54 22.60 16.91 -10.40
N TRP A 55 23.67 17.67 -10.19
CA TRP A 55 24.18 18.05 -8.86
C TRP A 55 24.34 16.91 -7.85
N ASP A 56 24.93 15.79 -8.29
CA ASP A 56 25.12 14.59 -7.47
C ASP A 56 23.80 14.01 -6.92
N GLN A 57 22.70 14.15 -7.68
CA GLN A 57 21.42 13.54 -7.39
C GLN A 57 21.02 12.53 -8.47
N ARG A 58 20.42 11.43 -8.03
CA ARG A 58 19.88 10.37 -8.89
C ARG A 58 18.49 9.99 -8.42
N ALA A 59 17.62 9.67 -9.36
CA ALA A 59 16.38 8.95 -9.10
C ALA A 59 16.52 7.51 -9.54
N TYR A 60 16.14 6.60 -8.66
CA TYR A 60 16.08 5.17 -8.90
C TYR A 60 14.62 4.76 -8.94
N GLN A 61 14.20 4.10 -10.02
CA GLN A 61 12.80 3.75 -10.25
C GLN A 61 12.64 2.24 -10.39
N TRP A 62 11.66 1.70 -9.67
CA TRP A 62 11.21 0.32 -9.78
C TRP A 62 9.78 0.30 -10.34
N ARG A 63 9.55 -0.56 -11.33
CA ARG A 63 8.22 -0.83 -11.89
C ARG A 63 7.67 -2.13 -11.28
N LYS A 64 6.47 -2.07 -10.71
CA LYS A 64 5.71 -3.22 -10.23
C LYS A 64 4.38 -3.27 -10.99
N ILE A 65 4.04 -4.43 -11.53
CA ILE A 65 2.72 -4.67 -12.12
C ILE A 65 1.82 -5.20 -11.00
N SER A 66 0.75 -4.49 -10.69
CA SER A 66 -0.29 -4.93 -9.75
C SER A 66 -1.47 -5.48 -10.55
N THR A 67 -1.87 -6.72 -10.26
CA THR A 67 -3.05 -7.35 -10.86
C THR A 67 -4.19 -7.29 -9.85
N ASN A 68 -5.25 -6.55 -10.16
CA ASN A 68 -6.46 -6.49 -9.35
C ASN A 68 -7.55 -7.34 -10.00
N VAL A 69 -8.19 -8.21 -9.21
CA VAL A 69 -9.30 -9.03 -9.68
C VAL A 69 -10.60 -8.35 -9.27
N VAL A 70 -11.33 -7.82 -10.25
CA VAL A 70 -12.65 -7.24 -10.03
C VAL A 70 -13.68 -8.36 -10.09
N SER A 71 -14.29 -8.67 -8.94
CA SER A 71 -15.33 -9.69 -8.87
C SER A 71 -16.58 -9.25 -9.62
N GLY A 72 -17.13 -10.16 -10.42
CA GLY A 72 -18.42 -9.96 -11.06
C GLY A 72 -19.54 -9.79 -10.02
N SER A 73 -20.58 -9.03 -10.37
CA SER A 73 -21.75 -8.82 -9.52
C SER A 73 -23.00 -9.31 -10.25
N THR A 74 -23.95 -9.85 -9.50
CA THR A 74 -25.29 -10.17 -10.02
C THR A 74 -26.28 -9.29 -9.28
N SER A 75 -26.99 -8.42 -9.99
CA SER A 75 -28.11 -7.66 -9.45
C SER A 75 -29.41 -8.20 -10.02
N GLY A 76 -30.49 -8.17 -9.26
CA GLY A 76 -31.79 -8.59 -9.75
C GLY A 76 -32.85 -7.56 -9.41
N GLU A 77 -33.73 -7.24 -10.35
CA GLU A 77 -34.84 -6.32 -10.17
C GLU A 77 -36.17 -7.05 -10.41
N ILE A 78 -37.13 -6.86 -9.49
CA ILE A 78 -38.49 -7.38 -9.67
C ILE A 78 -39.28 -6.35 -10.48
N ARG A 79 -39.66 -6.70 -11.71
CA ARG A 79 -40.53 -5.89 -12.57
C ARG A 79 -41.95 -6.40 -12.52
N ASP A 80 -42.89 -5.53 -12.15
CA ASP A 80 -44.31 -5.81 -12.24
C ASP A 80 -44.78 -5.69 -13.70
N THR A 81 -45.28 -6.79 -14.24
CA THR A 81 -45.82 -6.86 -15.61
C THR A 81 -47.33 -7.04 -15.57
N ARG A 82 -48.03 -6.80 -16.69
CA ARG A 82 -49.48 -7.06 -16.81
C ARG A 82 -49.92 -8.50 -16.46
N ARG A 83 -48.98 -9.45 -16.35
CA ARG A 83 -49.23 -10.86 -16.01
C ARG A 83 -48.66 -11.28 -14.64
N GLY A 84 -48.25 -10.32 -13.80
CA GLY A 84 -47.66 -10.55 -12.47
C GLY A 84 -46.19 -10.10 -12.36
N GLN A 85 -45.57 -10.37 -11.21
CA GLN A 85 -44.18 -10.02 -10.93
C GLN A 85 -43.20 -10.94 -11.67
N ARG A 86 -42.20 -10.36 -12.35
CA ARG A 86 -41.12 -11.07 -13.02
C ARG A 86 -39.78 -10.63 -12.43
N TYR A 87 -38.94 -11.59 -12.07
CA TYR A 87 -37.56 -11.33 -11.65
C TYR A 87 -36.66 -11.24 -12.88
N GLU A 88 -35.95 -10.12 -13.04
CA GLU A 88 -34.91 -9.93 -14.06
C GLU A 88 -33.54 -9.89 -13.37
N GLU A 89 -32.64 -10.80 -13.74
CA GLU A 89 -31.27 -10.85 -13.26
C GLU A 89 -30.32 -10.21 -14.28
N PHE A 90 -29.46 -9.31 -13.80
CA PHE A 90 -28.37 -8.69 -14.53
C PHE A 90 -27.04 -9.20 -13.95
N VAL A 91 -26.31 -9.97 -14.76
CA VAL A 91 -24.99 -10.51 -14.38
C VAL A 91 -23.90 -9.68 -15.03
N THR A 92 -23.05 -9.04 -14.23
CA THR A 92 -21.81 -8.40 -14.66
C THR A 92 -20.65 -9.35 -14.41
N PRO A 93 -19.96 -9.87 -15.44
CA PRO A 93 -18.83 -10.77 -15.24
C PRO A 93 -17.64 -10.04 -14.61
N GLY A 94 -16.83 -10.77 -13.85
CA GLY A 94 -15.58 -10.24 -13.30
C GLY A 94 -14.50 -10.10 -14.38
N TYR A 95 -13.54 -9.21 -14.15
CA TYR A 95 -12.39 -9.01 -15.03
C TYR A 95 -11.12 -8.79 -14.21
N VAL A 96 -9.97 -8.98 -14.87
CA VAL A 96 -8.65 -8.71 -14.28
C VAL A 96 -8.16 -7.37 -14.83
N GLU A 97 -7.78 -6.48 -13.93
CA GLU A 97 -7.18 -5.19 -14.26
C GLU A 97 -5.69 -5.23 -13.93
N GLU A 98 -4.85 -4.85 -14.90
CA GLU A 98 -3.41 -4.71 -14.71
C GLU A 98 -3.07 -3.22 -14.56
N GLN A 99 -2.39 -2.86 -13.46
CA GLN A 99 -1.98 -1.49 -13.19
C GLN A 99 -0.46 -1.43 -12.96
N GLU A 100 0.17 -0.40 -13.52
CA GLU A 100 1.60 -0.18 -13.34
C GLU A 100 1.90 0.80 -12.21
N CYS A 101 2.59 0.31 -11.18
CA CYS A 101 3.05 1.07 -10.03
C CYS A 101 4.54 1.40 -10.18
N PHE A 102 4.86 2.69 -10.11
CA PHE A 102 6.25 3.19 -10.16
C PHE A 102 6.69 3.69 -8.80
N TYR A 103 7.64 3.00 -8.20
CA TYR A 103 8.26 3.37 -6.93
C TYR A 103 9.57 4.08 -7.22
N THR A 104 9.66 5.37 -6.88
CA THR A 104 10.84 6.19 -7.19
C THR A 104 11.50 6.68 -5.92
N PHE A 105 12.79 6.40 -5.77
CA PHE A 105 13.64 6.91 -4.69
C PHE A 105 14.60 7.95 -5.23
N TYR A 106 14.72 9.07 -4.53
CA TYR A 106 15.74 10.08 -4.77
C TYR A 106 16.92 9.79 -3.87
N ALA A 107 18.12 9.77 -4.44
CA ALA A 107 19.35 9.59 -3.71
C ALA A 107 20.35 10.68 -4.04
N ARG A 108 21.20 11.01 -3.06
CA ARG A 108 22.29 11.96 -3.21
C ARG A 108 23.62 11.29 -2.94
N LYS A 109 24.64 11.67 -3.70
CA LYS A 109 26.00 11.19 -3.48
C LYS A 109 26.59 11.82 -2.21
N GLN A 110 27.08 10.99 -1.29
CA GLN A 110 27.81 11.40 -0.11
C GLN A 110 28.92 10.38 0.17
N GLY A 111 30.17 10.83 0.33
CA GLY A 111 31.30 9.93 0.64
C GLY A 111 31.53 8.82 -0.40
N GLY A 112 31.21 9.07 -1.68
CA GLY A 112 31.34 8.09 -2.76
C GLY A 112 30.19 7.10 -2.89
N ARG A 113 29.20 7.12 -1.98
CA ARG A 113 28.01 6.25 -2.00
C ARG A 113 26.75 7.07 -2.26
N TRP A 114 25.68 6.41 -2.70
CA TRP A 114 24.38 7.04 -2.92
C TRP A 114 23.48 6.75 -1.72
N TYR A 115 22.99 7.81 -1.08
CA TYR A 115 22.08 7.69 0.06
C TYR A 115 20.70 8.19 -0.33
N VAL A 116 19.67 7.42 0.01
CA VAL A 116 18.27 7.80 -0.24
C VAL A 116 17.95 9.03 0.61
N THR A 117 17.53 10.10 -0.02
CA THR A 117 17.17 11.36 0.63
C THR A 117 15.66 11.58 0.65
N ASN A 118 14.95 11.09 -0.38
CA ASN A 118 13.52 11.27 -0.51
C ASN A 118 12.93 10.17 -1.39
N PHE A 119 11.61 10.13 -1.50
CA PHE A 119 10.89 9.25 -2.41
C PHE A 119 9.71 9.99 -3.03
N ARG A 120 9.25 9.50 -4.17
CA ARG A 120 7.99 9.95 -4.78
C ARG A 120 6.86 9.07 -4.27
N GLN A 121 5.82 9.69 -3.70
CA GLN A 121 4.67 8.94 -3.21
C GLN A 121 4.03 8.14 -4.36
N PRO A 122 3.77 6.84 -4.17
CA PRO A 122 3.05 6.02 -5.14
C PRO A 122 1.64 6.54 -5.40
N LYS A 123 1.01 6.08 -6.48
CA LYS A 123 -0.43 6.28 -6.67
C LYS A 123 -1.19 5.58 -5.53
N LEU A 124 -2.37 6.11 -5.17
CA LEU A 124 -3.19 5.55 -4.09
C LEU A 124 -3.58 4.08 -4.34
N GLU A 125 -3.73 3.69 -5.60
CA GLU A 125 -4.00 2.32 -6.03
C GLU A 125 -2.81 1.36 -5.81
N CYS A 126 -1.64 1.91 -5.45
CA CYS A 126 -0.38 1.22 -5.21
C CYS A 126 0.11 1.32 -3.76
N GLU A 127 -0.74 1.82 -2.85
CA GLU A 127 -0.50 1.82 -1.40
C GLU A 127 -0.67 0.42 -0.79
#